data_AF-A0A4Q9MLM9-F1
#
_entry.id   AF-A0A4Q9MLM9-F1
#
_cell.length_a   1.000
_cell.length_b   1.000
_cell.length_c   1.000
_cell.angle_alpha   90.00
_cell.angle_beta   90.00
_cell.angle_gamma   90.00
#
_symmetry.space_group_name_H-M   'P 1'
#
loop_
_entity.id
_entity.type
_entity.pdbx_description
1 polymer ?
#
loop_
_entity_poly.entity_id
_entity_poly.type
_entity_poly.pdbx_seq_one_letter_code
_entity_poly.pdbx_strand_id
1 'polypeptide(L)'
;MHSAHPAAFEDVGELADDIEQQAEQIRRERKRVKAQQEAERALTRSATIASRVGDGPLVGNLIGEDHVNYVLMYNMLTGIRIAVSRCQAKIRRPLTDEDYTARHKYSFDIVGNELTPSAKYDFKFKDYAPWVFRELREDYFHLDPADYLLSLTAKYILSELGSPGKSGSFFYFSRDYRFIIKTIHHSEHKYLRRILKKYYEHVKSNPHTLISRFYGLHRVKLPHGRKIHFVIMNNLFPAHKDIHETYDLKGSTVGREYPEEKAAKNPRAVLKDLNWIKRGKTLELGPEKRALLTEQLRRDSELLKELGVMDYSLLVGIHEMQRGNRDNVRRNTLKVFSPDMPLISRKKTVSKGPQSPEAIAMRRIMREADPQQLGAALNLPEEDTGERQHFLFYQDEGGLRATDEANENMDVIYYLGVIDILTPYSAFKKLEHFWKGLSADRHKISPVPPAEYAGRFFAFMKAVMRGGEGGARFKSE
;
A
#
# COMPACT_ATOMS: atom_id res chain seq x y z
N MET A 1 47.74 61.98 -47.64
CA MET A 1 46.32 62.15 -47.26
C MET A 1 45.78 60.77 -46.90
N HIS A 2 45.42 60.56 -45.63
CA HIS A 2 44.96 59.28 -45.09
C HIS A 2 43.49 59.37 -44.69
N SER A 3 42.75 58.33 -45.07
CA SER A 3 41.59 57.67 -44.43
C SER A 3 40.46 58.49 -43.78
N ALA A 4 39.22 58.23 -44.23
CA ALA A 4 38.11 57.82 -43.37
C ALA A 4 36.92 57.29 -44.21
N HIS A 5 36.49 56.05 -43.95
CA HIS A 5 35.18 55.50 -44.33
C HIS A 5 34.21 55.66 -43.14
N PRO A 6 32.92 55.98 -43.34
CA PRO A 6 31.91 55.84 -42.28
C PRO A 6 31.21 54.48 -42.35
N ALA A 7 30.97 53.90 -41.16
CA ALA A 7 30.31 52.63 -40.92
C ALA A 7 28.80 52.76 -40.69
N ALA A 8 28.14 51.61 -40.77
CA ALA A 8 26.71 51.34 -40.89
C ALA A 8 25.80 51.79 -39.72
N PHE A 9 24.54 52.08 -40.06
CA PHE A 9 23.38 52.16 -39.17
C PHE A 9 22.30 51.21 -39.71
N GLU A 10 22.35 49.94 -39.33
CA GLU A 10 21.29 48.93 -39.54
C GLU A 10 21.21 48.07 -38.28
N ASP A 11 20.57 48.55 -37.21
CA ASP A 11 20.31 47.74 -35.99
C ASP A 11 19.17 48.30 -35.10
N VAL A 12 18.05 48.71 -35.71
CA VAL A 12 16.87 49.20 -34.95
C VAL A 12 15.58 48.45 -35.32
N GLY A 13 15.56 47.73 -36.45
CA GLY A 13 14.41 46.95 -36.90
C GLY A 13 14.25 45.60 -36.18
N GLU A 14 15.34 44.85 -35.99
CA GLU A 14 15.28 43.50 -35.40
C GLU A 14 14.90 43.51 -33.91
N LEU A 15 15.31 44.54 -33.16
CA LEU A 15 14.97 44.67 -31.74
C LEU A 15 13.48 44.95 -31.49
N ALA A 16 12.80 45.61 -32.45
CA ALA A 16 11.38 45.93 -32.33
C ALA A 16 10.49 44.69 -32.55
N ASP A 17 10.86 43.84 -33.51
CA ASP A 17 10.14 42.60 -33.83
C ASP A 17 10.25 41.56 -32.70
N ASP A 18 11.41 41.46 -32.03
CA ASP A 18 11.62 40.56 -30.89
C ASP A 18 10.78 40.95 -29.66
N ILE A 19 10.60 42.26 -29.42
CA ILE A 19 9.78 42.78 -28.33
C ILE A 19 8.30 42.49 -28.60
N GLU A 20 7.85 42.59 -29.86
CA GLU A 20 6.47 42.30 -30.23
C GLU A 20 6.14 40.80 -30.09
N GLN A 21 7.06 39.91 -30.47
CA GLN A 21 6.91 38.46 -30.30
C GLN A 21 6.85 38.05 -28.82
N GLN A 22 7.68 38.65 -27.96
CA GLN A 22 7.61 38.41 -26.52
C GLN A 22 6.31 38.93 -25.89
N ALA A 23 5.84 40.11 -26.31
CA ALA A 23 4.57 40.65 -25.85
C ALA A 23 3.38 39.76 -26.25
N GLU A 24 3.43 39.14 -27.42
CA GLU A 24 2.39 38.22 -27.89
C GLU A 24 2.41 36.88 -27.14
N GLN A 25 3.59 36.35 -26.82
CA GLN A 25 3.74 35.18 -25.96
C GLN A 25 3.15 35.42 -24.56
N ILE A 26 3.47 36.56 -23.93
CA ILE A 26 2.93 36.93 -22.62
C ILE A 26 1.40 37.08 -22.67
N ARG A 27 0.85 37.63 -23.76
CA ARG A 27 -0.62 37.71 -23.96
C ARG A 27 -1.26 36.33 -24.09
N ARG A 28 -0.64 35.39 -24.81
CA ARG A 28 -1.14 34.01 -24.95
C ARG A 28 -1.10 33.25 -23.63
N GLU A 29 -0.02 33.43 -22.86
CA GLU A 29 0.11 32.81 -21.54
C GLU A 29 -0.91 33.34 -20.53
N ARG A 30 -1.16 34.65 -20.50
CA ARG A 30 -2.21 35.26 -19.68
C ARG A 30 -3.61 34.78 -20.06
N LYS A 31 -3.91 34.62 -21.35
CA LYS A 31 -5.19 34.04 -21.82
C LYS A 31 -5.33 32.58 -21.37
N ARG A 32 -4.25 31.79 -21.41
CA ARG A 32 -4.23 30.39 -20.97
C ARG A 32 -4.44 30.24 -19.46
N VAL A 33 -3.80 31.09 -18.66
CA VAL A 33 -3.99 31.13 -17.18
C VAL A 33 -5.42 31.56 -16.83
N LYS A 34 -5.98 32.56 -17.52
CA LYS A 34 -7.37 32.99 -17.31
C LYS A 34 -8.38 31.90 -17.67
N ALA A 35 -8.15 31.19 -18.78
CA ALA A 35 -8.98 30.05 -19.17
C ALA A 35 -8.87 28.88 -18.17
N GLN A 36 -7.69 28.62 -17.60
CA GLN A 36 -7.52 27.63 -16.52
C GLN A 36 -8.27 28.04 -15.25
N GLN A 37 -8.22 29.31 -14.84
CA GLN A 37 -8.94 29.80 -13.66
C GLN A 37 -10.46 29.81 -13.86
N GLU A 38 -10.95 30.10 -15.07
CA GLU A 38 -12.38 30.01 -15.41
C GLU A 38 -12.87 28.55 -15.45
N ALA A 39 -12.05 27.63 -15.97
CA ALA A 39 -12.34 26.19 -15.92
C ALA A 39 -12.36 25.66 -14.47
N GLU A 40 -11.41 26.07 -13.63
CA GLU A 40 -11.35 25.68 -12.22
C GLU A 40 -12.57 26.18 -11.43
N ARG A 41 -13.05 27.41 -11.71
CA ARG A 41 -14.29 27.99 -11.15
C ARG A 41 -15.56 27.29 -11.65
N ALA A 42 -15.58 26.84 -12.91
CA ALA A 42 -16.70 26.06 -13.47
C ALA A 42 -16.78 24.65 -12.86
N LEU A 43 -15.63 24.02 -12.59
CA LEU A 43 -15.54 22.73 -11.87
C LEU A 43 -16.00 22.85 -10.42
N THR A 44 -15.67 23.94 -9.71
CA THR A 44 -16.16 24.15 -8.33
C THR A 44 -17.67 24.39 -8.28
N ARG A 45 -18.25 25.10 -9.26
CA ARG A 45 -19.72 25.27 -9.34
C ARG A 45 -20.45 23.97 -9.66
N SER A 46 -19.88 23.11 -10.49
CA SER A 46 -20.46 21.80 -10.86
C SER A 46 -20.40 20.79 -9.71
N ALA A 47 -19.33 20.83 -8.90
CA ALA A 47 -19.19 20.02 -7.69
C ALA A 47 -20.27 20.33 -6.63
N THR A 48 -20.75 21.57 -6.55
CA THR A 48 -21.85 21.94 -5.64
C THR A 48 -23.19 21.35 -6.08
N ILE A 49 -23.41 21.17 -7.40
CA ILE A 49 -24.66 20.64 -7.96
C ILE A 49 -24.73 19.10 -7.86
N ALA A 50 -23.59 18.41 -7.94
CA ALA A 50 -23.50 16.94 -7.79
C ALA A 50 -23.80 16.43 -6.37
N SER A 51 -23.97 17.31 -5.38
CA SER A 51 -24.27 16.96 -3.98
C SER A 51 -25.73 16.57 -3.70
N ARG A 52 -26.60 16.48 -4.73
CA ARG A 52 -28.05 16.27 -4.56
C ARG A 52 -28.64 14.96 -5.09
N VAL A 53 -27.83 13.97 -5.44
CA VAL A 53 -28.35 12.62 -5.73
C VAL A 53 -27.71 11.63 -4.77
N GLY A 54 -28.50 11.15 -3.80
CA GLY A 54 -28.05 10.19 -2.80
C GLY A 54 -27.96 8.76 -3.34
N ASP A 55 -26.98 8.00 -2.84
CA ASP A 55 -27.21 6.71 -2.17
C ASP A 55 -25.89 6.15 -1.55
N GLY A 56 -25.85 5.99 -0.22
CA GLY A 56 -24.86 5.22 0.56
C GLY A 56 -23.38 5.72 0.62
N PRO A 57 -22.68 5.60 1.77
CA PRO A 57 -21.28 6.01 1.87
C PRO A 57 -20.34 5.00 1.18
N LEU A 58 -19.75 5.44 0.07
CA LEU A 58 -18.71 4.75 -0.70
C LEU A 58 -17.45 4.51 0.13
N VAL A 59 -16.71 3.45 -0.17
CA VAL A 59 -15.37 3.22 0.35
C VAL A 59 -14.36 3.62 -0.70
N GLY A 60 -13.66 4.67 -0.31
CA GLY A 60 -12.69 5.37 -1.11
C GLY A 60 -13.27 6.06 -2.34
N ASN A 61 -12.55 7.05 -2.83
CA ASN A 61 -12.92 7.66 -4.11
C ASN A 61 -12.41 6.74 -5.21
N LEU A 62 -13.31 6.35 -6.11
CA LEU A 62 -12.90 5.64 -7.31
C LEU A 62 -12.03 6.56 -8.16
N ILE A 63 -10.91 6.02 -8.62
CA ILE A 63 -9.98 6.76 -9.48
C ILE A 63 -10.28 6.41 -10.94
N GLY A 64 -11.27 7.10 -11.52
CA GLY A 64 -11.48 7.15 -12.98
C GLY A 64 -10.54 8.18 -13.64
N GLU A 65 -10.55 8.28 -14.97
CA GLU A 65 -9.67 9.22 -15.71
C GLU A 65 -9.83 10.69 -15.24
N ASP A 66 -11.02 11.03 -14.74
CA ASP A 66 -11.37 12.37 -14.24
C ASP A 66 -10.90 12.64 -12.79
N HIS A 67 -10.33 11.64 -12.11
CA HIS A 67 -9.87 11.79 -10.73
C HIS A 67 -8.48 12.44 -10.67
N VAL A 68 -8.29 13.38 -9.73
CA VAL A 68 -7.03 14.13 -9.57
C VAL A 68 -5.78 13.24 -9.40
N ASN A 69 -5.95 12.05 -8.80
CA ASN A 69 -4.88 11.08 -8.56
C ASN A 69 -4.72 10.01 -9.66
N TYR A 70 -5.51 10.06 -10.74
CA TYR A 70 -5.47 9.04 -11.81
C TYR A 70 -4.11 8.93 -12.48
N VAL A 71 -3.53 10.07 -12.86
CA VAL A 71 -2.22 10.11 -13.52
C VAL A 71 -1.13 9.51 -12.64
N LEU A 72 -1.16 9.80 -11.34
CA LEU A 72 -0.24 9.22 -10.38
C LEU A 72 -0.39 7.70 -10.33
N MET A 73 -1.63 7.21 -10.24
CA MET A 73 -1.90 5.80 -10.16
C MET A 73 -1.47 5.05 -11.42
N TYR A 74 -1.85 5.58 -12.58
CA TYR A 74 -1.43 5.06 -13.88
C TYR A 74 0.09 4.90 -13.97
N ASN A 75 0.84 5.92 -13.54
CA ASN A 75 2.30 5.89 -13.54
C ASN A 75 2.88 4.88 -12.55
N MET A 76 2.25 4.72 -11.37
CA MET A 76 2.65 3.72 -10.39
C MET A 76 2.47 2.30 -10.94
N LEU A 77 1.29 1.98 -11.46
CA LEU A 77 0.97 0.64 -11.97
C LEU A 77 1.78 0.30 -13.24
N THR A 78 1.94 1.26 -14.15
CA THR A 78 2.78 1.09 -15.34
C THR A 78 4.24 0.83 -14.95
N GLY A 79 4.76 1.58 -13.97
CA GLY A 79 6.10 1.39 -13.45
C GLY A 79 6.32 0.01 -12.82
N ILE A 80 5.37 -0.47 -12.01
CA ILE A 80 5.39 -1.82 -11.43
C ILE A 80 5.41 -2.87 -12.54
N ARG A 81 4.49 -2.77 -13.52
CA ARG A 81 4.37 -3.74 -14.62
C ARG A 81 5.70 -3.93 -15.34
N ILE A 82 6.36 -2.84 -15.73
CA ILE A 82 7.63 -2.91 -16.45
C ILE A 82 8.76 -3.37 -15.52
N ALA A 83 8.91 -2.77 -14.34
CA ALA A 83 10.05 -3.05 -13.46
C ALA A 83 10.08 -4.53 -13.03
N VAL A 84 8.92 -5.08 -12.65
CA VAL A 84 8.78 -6.47 -12.26
C VAL A 84 8.98 -7.40 -13.46
N SER A 85 8.36 -7.12 -14.62
CA SER A 85 8.54 -7.95 -15.82
C SER A 85 10.00 -8.02 -16.26
N ARG A 86 10.75 -6.91 -16.13
CA ARG A 86 12.19 -6.87 -16.44
C ARG A 86 13.03 -7.68 -15.46
N CYS A 87 12.70 -7.62 -14.17
CA CYS A 87 13.37 -8.46 -13.19
C CYS A 87 13.09 -9.94 -13.47
N GLN A 88 11.84 -10.27 -13.82
CA GLN A 88 11.38 -11.63 -14.08
C GLN A 88 12.01 -12.25 -15.32
N ALA A 89 12.22 -11.46 -16.38
CA ALA A 89 12.85 -11.90 -17.62
C ALA A 89 14.34 -12.29 -17.46
N LYS A 90 14.98 -11.92 -16.35
CA LYS A 90 16.38 -12.30 -16.07
C LYS A 90 16.44 -13.72 -15.53
N ILE A 91 17.50 -14.43 -15.92
CA ILE A 91 17.82 -15.78 -15.42
C ILE A 91 17.99 -15.74 -13.90
N ARG A 92 17.35 -16.69 -13.19
CA ARG A 92 17.45 -16.77 -11.73
C ARG A 92 18.90 -17.00 -11.31
N ARG A 93 19.32 -16.31 -10.25
CA ARG A 93 20.61 -16.50 -9.58
C ARG A 93 20.44 -16.32 -8.08
N PRO A 94 21.36 -16.87 -7.26
CA PRO A 94 21.41 -16.57 -5.83
C PRO A 94 21.56 -15.07 -5.56
N LEU A 95 20.98 -14.62 -4.44
CA LEU A 95 21.13 -13.25 -3.97
C LEU A 95 22.56 -12.99 -3.49
N THR A 96 23.01 -11.76 -3.74
CA THR A 96 24.25 -11.19 -3.24
C THR A 96 23.94 -10.00 -2.34
N ASP A 97 24.90 -9.57 -1.52
CA ASP A 97 24.72 -8.41 -0.64
C ASP A 97 24.39 -7.10 -1.39
N GLU A 98 24.86 -6.97 -2.63
CA GLU A 98 24.55 -5.82 -3.49
C GLU A 98 23.05 -5.72 -3.79
N ASP A 99 22.34 -6.84 -3.87
CA ASP A 99 20.91 -6.89 -4.24
C ASP A 99 20.02 -6.17 -3.22
N TYR A 100 20.39 -6.19 -1.94
CA TYR A 100 19.65 -5.49 -0.87
C TYR A 100 19.74 -3.97 -0.99
N THR A 101 20.76 -3.45 -1.69
CA THR A 101 20.97 -2.02 -1.86
C THR A 101 20.68 -1.52 -3.27
N ALA A 102 20.51 -2.44 -4.22
CA ALA A 102 20.28 -2.21 -5.65
C ALA A 102 19.08 -1.29 -5.92
N ARG A 103 19.19 -0.48 -6.98
CA ARG A 103 18.17 0.49 -7.39
C ARG A 103 18.12 0.58 -8.91
N HIS A 104 17.07 0.06 -9.53
CA HIS A 104 16.88 0.20 -10.97
C HIS A 104 16.03 1.44 -11.26
N LYS A 105 16.52 2.30 -12.16
CA LYS A 105 15.82 3.53 -12.57
C LYS A 105 15.28 3.33 -13.97
N TYR A 106 14.05 3.75 -14.18
CA TYR A 106 13.40 3.72 -15.48
C TYR A 106 12.87 5.12 -15.79
N SER A 107 13.02 5.54 -17.03
CA SER A 107 12.39 6.74 -17.58
C SER A 107 11.34 6.28 -18.57
N PHE A 108 10.14 6.82 -18.45
CA PHE A 108 9.03 6.56 -19.34
C PHE A 108 8.75 7.86 -20.06
N ASP A 109 8.87 7.82 -21.38
CA ASP A 109 8.60 8.96 -22.26
C ASP A 109 7.41 8.61 -23.16
N ILE A 110 6.60 9.62 -23.52
CA ILE A 110 5.38 9.44 -24.36
C ILE A 110 5.69 8.77 -25.71
N VAL A 111 6.90 8.96 -26.24
CA VAL A 111 7.37 8.38 -27.50
C VAL A 111 7.66 6.87 -27.38
N GLY A 112 7.95 6.38 -26.16
CA GLY A 112 8.37 5.00 -25.92
C GLY A 112 9.75 4.64 -26.48
N ASN A 113 10.31 3.52 -26.04
CA ASN A 113 11.51 2.89 -26.61
C ASN A 113 11.39 1.36 -26.54
N GLU A 114 12.38 0.61 -27.04
CA GLU A 114 12.33 -0.86 -27.06
C GLU A 114 12.19 -1.52 -25.67
N LEU A 115 12.65 -0.83 -24.63
CA LEU A 115 12.77 -1.33 -23.26
C LEU A 115 11.70 -0.80 -22.30
N THR A 116 10.96 0.23 -22.69
CA THR A 116 9.81 0.82 -22.02
C THR A 116 8.76 1.18 -23.08
N PRO A 117 7.63 0.45 -23.18
CA PRO A 117 6.54 0.81 -24.08
C PRO A 117 6.11 2.27 -23.87
N SER A 118 5.59 2.91 -24.92
CA SER A 118 5.06 4.28 -24.85
C SER A 118 4.09 4.41 -23.68
N ALA A 119 4.38 5.32 -22.75
CA ALA A 119 3.48 5.65 -21.64
C ALA A 119 2.55 6.79 -22.05
N LYS A 120 1.36 6.89 -21.45
CA LYS A 120 0.45 8.04 -21.67
C LYS A 120 1.06 9.37 -21.17
N TYR A 121 1.98 9.30 -20.20
CA TYR A 121 2.60 10.46 -19.56
C TYR A 121 4.10 10.22 -19.33
N ASP A 122 4.87 11.30 -19.31
CA ASP A 122 6.28 11.22 -18.93
C ASP A 122 6.41 11.03 -17.41
N PHE A 123 7.23 10.07 -16.96
CA PHE A 123 7.55 9.93 -15.54
C PHE A 123 8.84 9.15 -15.31
N LYS A 124 9.41 9.27 -14.11
CA LYS A 124 10.56 8.46 -13.68
C LYS A 124 10.15 7.49 -12.61
N PHE A 125 10.47 6.22 -12.80
CA PHE A 125 10.26 5.17 -11.83
C PHE A 125 11.58 4.72 -11.23
N LYS A 126 11.54 4.26 -9.99
CA LYS A 126 12.66 3.58 -9.37
C LYS A 126 12.17 2.38 -8.60
N ASP A 127 12.79 1.25 -8.88
CA ASP A 127 12.57 -0.02 -8.23
C ASP A 127 13.75 -0.32 -7.28
N TYR A 128 13.46 -0.70 -6.04
CA TYR A 128 14.46 -0.92 -4.99
C TYR A 128 14.54 -2.39 -4.64
N ALA A 129 15.76 -2.93 -4.57
CA ALA A 129 16.04 -4.33 -4.27
C ALA A 129 15.18 -5.35 -5.06
N PRO A 130 15.11 -5.23 -6.40
CA PRO A 130 14.17 -5.99 -7.23
C PRO A 130 14.35 -7.51 -7.12
N TRP A 131 15.58 -7.99 -6.97
CA TRP A 131 15.86 -9.41 -6.78
C TRP A 131 15.40 -9.93 -5.43
N VAL A 132 15.60 -9.15 -4.36
CA VAL A 132 15.14 -9.52 -3.01
C VAL A 132 13.62 -9.61 -2.98
N PHE A 133 12.91 -8.64 -3.54
CA PHE A 133 11.45 -8.69 -3.61
C PHE A 133 10.92 -9.73 -4.60
N ARG A 134 11.70 -10.12 -5.63
CA ARG A 134 11.37 -11.27 -6.48
C ARG A 134 11.38 -12.55 -5.66
N GLU A 135 12.45 -12.82 -4.93
CA GLU A 135 12.58 -14.02 -4.11
C GLU A 135 11.55 -14.06 -2.96
N LEU A 136 11.31 -12.93 -2.28
CA LEU A 136 10.24 -12.81 -1.29
C LEU A 136 8.88 -13.21 -1.85
N ARG A 137 8.52 -12.70 -3.03
CA ARG A 137 7.23 -12.99 -3.66
C ARG A 137 7.11 -14.46 -4.06
N GLU A 138 8.09 -14.98 -4.80
CA GLU A 138 8.00 -16.33 -5.38
C GLU A 138 8.23 -17.44 -4.35
N ASP A 139 9.31 -17.34 -3.57
CA ASP A 139 9.80 -18.49 -2.80
C ASP A 139 9.22 -18.55 -1.39
N TYR A 140 8.94 -17.39 -0.78
CA TYR A 140 8.50 -17.31 0.61
C TYR A 140 7.05 -16.86 0.78
N PHE A 141 6.50 -16.13 -0.19
CA PHE A 141 5.10 -15.71 -0.18
C PHE A 141 4.23 -16.45 -1.18
N HIS A 142 4.81 -17.36 -1.97
CA HIS A 142 4.12 -18.24 -2.91
C HIS A 142 3.22 -17.50 -3.92
N LEU A 143 3.67 -16.32 -4.37
CA LEU A 143 2.97 -15.52 -5.37
C LEU A 143 3.47 -15.85 -6.78
N ASP A 144 2.55 -16.20 -7.66
CA ASP A 144 2.85 -16.29 -9.08
C ASP A 144 3.12 -14.88 -9.67
N PRO A 145 4.23 -14.68 -10.42
CA PRO A 145 4.55 -13.37 -10.98
C PRO A 145 3.51 -12.81 -11.95
N ALA A 146 2.85 -13.66 -12.75
CA ALA A 146 1.85 -13.23 -13.71
C ALA A 146 0.56 -12.83 -12.99
N ASP A 147 0.14 -13.62 -11.99
CA ASP A 147 -1.01 -13.30 -11.15
C ASP A 147 -0.80 -12.02 -10.32
N TYR A 148 0.37 -11.86 -9.70
CA TYR A 148 0.74 -10.63 -8.98
C TYR A 148 0.64 -9.39 -9.90
N LEU A 149 1.17 -9.48 -11.12
CA LEU A 149 1.09 -8.41 -12.10
C LEU A 149 -0.34 -8.15 -12.56
N LEU A 150 -1.12 -9.20 -12.78
CA LEU A 150 -2.51 -9.10 -13.19
C LEU A 150 -3.34 -8.42 -12.09
N SER A 151 -3.27 -8.86 -10.84
CA SER A 151 -4.03 -8.27 -9.73
C SER A 151 -3.75 -6.78 -9.55
N LEU A 152 -2.49 -6.37 -9.69
CA LEU A 152 -2.10 -4.97 -9.53
C LEU A 152 -2.38 -4.11 -10.76
N THR A 153 -2.27 -4.67 -11.98
CA THR A 153 -2.16 -3.86 -13.21
C THR A 153 -3.26 -4.13 -14.25
N ALA A 154 -4.14 -5.11 -14.01
CA ALA A 154 -5.16 -5.51 -14.98
C ALA A 154 -6.18 -4.40 -15.30
N LYS A 155 -6.65 -3.66 -14.30
CA LYS A 155 -7.56 -2.53 -14.50
C LYS A 155 -7.17 -1.45 -13.49
N TYR A 156 -6.98 -0.22 -13.94
CA TYR A 156 -6.49 0.94 -13.15
C TYR A 156 -7.45 1.39 -12.03
N ILE A 157 -8.44 0.56 -11.68
CA ILE A 157 -9.47 0.84 -10.70
C ILE A 157 -8.90 0.46 -9.34
N LEU A 158 -8.33 1.44 -8.64
CA LEU A 158 -8.08 1.31 -7.21
C LEU A 158 -9.04 2.23 -6.45
N SER A 159 -9.56 1.74 -5.33
CA SER A 159 -10.27 2.57 -4.37
C SER A 159 -9.24 3.31 -3.50
N GLU A 160 -9.30 4.64 -3.48
CA GLU A 160 -8.45 5.45 -2.60
C GLU A 160 -9.08 5.58 -1.22
N LEU A 161 -8.51 4.93 -0.21
CA LEU A 161 -8.89 5.21 1.17
C LEU A 161 -7.96 6.30 1.73
N GLY A 162 -8.55 7.44 2.10
CA GLY A 162 -7.86 8.41 2.94
C GLY A 162 -7.53 7.74 4.27
N SER A 163 -6.26 7.73 4.67
CA SER A 163 -5.90 7.16 5.97
C SER A 163 -6.55 8.00 7.07
N PRO A 164 -7.26 7.43 8.05
CA PRO A 164 -7.69 8.17 9.24
C PRO A 164 -6.51 8.60 10.14
N GLY A 165 -5.27 8.28 9.76
CA GLY A 165 -4.04 8.60 10.49
C GLY A 165 -3.51 10.02 10.23
N LYS A 166 -2.66 10.48 11.17
CA LYS A 166 -2.03 11.82 11.15
C LYS A 166 -1.02 12.05 10.00
N SER A 167 -0.68 11.01 9.21
CA SER A 167 0.44 11.03 8.26
C SER A 167 0.12 11.54 6.86
N GLY A 168 -1.16 11.65 6.48
CA GLY A 168 -1.56 12.00 5.10
C GLY A 168 -1.11 10.98 4.05
N SER A 169 -0.88 9.73 4.44
CA SER A 169 -0.59 8.62 3.52
C SER A 169 -1.86 8.13 2.82
N PHE A 170 -1.73 7.73 1.56
CA PHE A 170 -2.82 7.18 0.74
C PHE A 170 -2.70 5.67 0.68
N PHE A 171 -3.85 5.01 0.78
CA PHE A 171 -3.99 3.57 0.59
C PHE A 171 -4.79 3.31 -0.67
N TYR A 172 -4.27 2.42 -1.51
CA TYR A 172 -4.97 1.93 -2.68
C TYR A 172 -5.04 0.41 -2.64
N PHE A 173 -6.17 -0.15 -3.05
CA PHE A 173 -6.39 -1.60 -3.06
C PHE A 173 -6.39 -2.13 -4.48
N SER A 174 -5.74 -3.28 -4.71
CA SER A 174 -5.84 -4.02 -5.98
C SER A 174 -7.30 -4.39 -6.27
N ARG A 175 -7.59 -4.67 -7.55
CA ARG A 175 -8.94 -5.00 -8.04
C ARG A 175 -9.57 -6.17 -7.29
N ASP A 176 -8.76 -7.19 -7.02
CA ASP A 176 -9.13 -8.42 -6.31
C ASP A 176 -8.99 -8.29 -4.79
N TYR A 177 -8.68 -7.08 -4.29
CA TYR A 177 -8.53 -6.76 -2.87
C TYR A 177 -7.42 -7.53 -2.14
N ARG A 178 -6.52 -8.21 -2.87
CA ARG A 178 -5.40 -8.98 -2.31
C ARG A 178 -4.21 -8.15 -1.87
N PHE A 179 -3.98 -7.03 -2.55
CA PHE A 179 -2.80 -6.18 -2.36
C PHE A 179 -3.18 -4.76 -1.98
N ILE A 180 -2.34 -4.15 -1.16
CA ILE A 180 -2.41 -2.74 -0.77
C ILE A 180 -1.18 -2.04 -1.32
N ILE A 181 -1.40 -0.91 -1.98
CA ILE A 181 -0.39 0.07 -2.31
C ILE A 181 -0.47 1.20 -1.30
N LYS A 182 0.54 1.31 -0.43
CA LYS A 182 0.60 2.34 0.62
C LYS A 182 1.68 3.35 0.29
N THR A 183 1.32 4.64 0.22
CA THR A 183 2.33 5.70 0.13
C THR A 183 3.02 5.86 1.48
N ILE A 184 4.33 6.01 1.44
CA ILE A 184 5.18 6.09 2.64
C ILE A 184 6.08 7.31 2.59
N HIS A 185 6.46 7.80 3.76
CA HIS A 185 7.34 8.94 3.91
C HIS A 185 8.78 8.61 3.47
N HIS A 186 9.56 9.65 3.16
CA HIS A 186 10.96 9.51 2.77
C HIS A 186 11.82 8.80 3.83
N SER A 187 11.51 9.01 5.11
CA SER A 187 12.19 8.32 6.22
C SER A 187 11.85 6.83 6.28
N GLU A 188 10.59 6.46 6.04
CA GLU A 188 10.11 5.07 6.12
C GLU A 188 10.75 4.22 5.01
N HIS A 189 10.86 4.74 3.78
CA HIS A 189 11.51 3.97 2.72
C HIS A 189 13.01 3.77 3.00
N LYS A 190 13.67 4.79 3.57
CA LYS A 190 15.08 4.68 3.96
C LYS A 190 15.25 3.63 5.04
N TYR A 191 14.30 3.59 5.97
CA TYR A 191 14.28 2.61 7.04
C TYR A 191 14.07 1.20 6.53
N LEU A 192 13.05 0.94 5.70
CA LEU A 192 12.80 -0.38 5.11
C LEU A 192 14.05 -0.92 4.39
N ARG A 193 14.72 -0.08 3.59
CA ARG A 193 15.95 -0.46 2.90
C ARG A 193 17.11 -0.81 3.84
N ARG A 194 17.15 -0.23 5.04
CA ARG A 194 18.17 -0.52 6.05
C ARG A 194 17.90 -1.86 6.74
N ILE A 195 16.64 -2.20 6.97
CA ILE A 195 16.24 -3.44 7.66
C ILE A 195 16.01 -4.62 6.71
N LEU A 196 15.99 -4.38 5.39
CA LEU A 196 15.54 -5.36 4.39
C LEU A 196 16.22 -6.73 4.49
N LYS A 197 17.54 -6.76 4.76
CA LYS A 197 18.27 -8.03 4.91
C LYS A 197 17.76 -8.83 6.11
N LYS A 198 17.61 -8.19 7.28
CA LYS A 198 17.06 -8.84 8.49
C LYS A 198 15.60 -9.25 8.31
N TYR A 199 14.80 -8.42 7.65
CA TYR A 199 13.41 -8.74 7.31
C TYR A 199 13.33 -10.00 6.42
N TYR A 200 14.17 -10.07 5.38
CA TYR A 200 14.25 -11.22 4.49
C TYR A 200 14.65 -12.50 5.24
N GLU A 201 15.69 -12.46 6.08
CA GLU A 201 16.11 -13.62 6.87
C GLU A 201 15.04 -14.08 7.85
N HIS A 202 14.30 -13.14 8.45
CA HIS A 202 13.19 -13.46 9.33
C HIS A 202 12.06 -14.16 8.60
N VAL A 203 11.63 -13.65 7.44
CA VAL A 203 10.58 -14.27 6.61
C VAL A 203 11.00 -15.68 6.18
N LYS A 204 12.25 -15.85 5.77
CA LYS A 204 12.82 -17.15 5.37
C LYS A 204 12.82 -18.17 6.52
N SER A 205 13.19 -17.75 7.72
CA SER A 205 13.25 -18.63 8.90
C SER A 205 11.90 -18.81 9.62
N ASN A 206 10.94 -17.91 9.35
CA ASN A 206 9.62 -17.89 9.98
C ASN A 206 8.53 -17.79 8.90
N PRO A 207 8.26 -18.88 8.16
CA PRO A 207 7.31 -18.87 7.04
C PRO A 207 5.89 -18.46 7.48
N HIS A 208 5.54 -18.65 8.75
CA HIS A 208 4.24 -18.30 9.31
C HIS A 208 4.19 -16.93 10.01
N THR A 209 5.17 -16.05 9.76
CA THR A 209 5.19 -14.71 10.35
C THR A 209 3.89 -13.93 10.14
N LEU A 210 3.48 -13.20 11.17
CA LEU A 210 2.33 -12.30 11.15
C LEU A 210 2.72 -10.90 10.68
N ILE A 211 4.02 -10.61 10.54
CA ILE A 211 4.48 -9.33 10.04
C ILE A 211 3.97 -9.10 8.62
N SER A 212 3.47 -7.89 8.37
CA SER A 212 3.05 -7.43 7.04
C SER A 212 4.06 -7.83 5.95
N ARG A 213 3.54 -8.44 4.89
CA ARG A 213 4.33 -8.97 3.77
C ARG A 213 4.58 -7.87 2.77
N PHE A 214 5.83 -7.52 2.53
CA PHE A 214 6.21 -6.53 1.52
C PHE A 214 6.57 -7.20 0.20
N TYR A 215 5.87 -6.83 -0.85
CA TYR A 215 6.02 -7.39 -2.20
C TYR A 215 6.84 -6.50 -3.13
N GLY A 216 7.04 -5.24 -2.75
CA GLY A 216 7.87 -4.31 -3.51
C GLY A 216 8.02 -2.97 -2.81
N LEU A 217 9.14 -2.29 -3.07
CA LEU A 217 9.39 -0.92 -2.66
C LEU A 217 9.75 -0.10 -3.89
N HIS A 218 8.98 0.96 -4.13
CA HIS A 218 9.10 1.72 -5.36
C HIS A 218 9.04 3.23 -5.12
N ARG A 219 9.39 3.99 -6.17
CA ARG A 219 9.24 5.45 -6.20
C ARG A 219 8.88 5.92 -7.59
N VAL A 220 7.81 6.71 -7.66
CA VAL A 220 7.42 7.47 -8.84
C VAL A 220 7.81 8.94 -8.69
N LYS A 221 8.26 9.56 -9.78
CA LYS A 221 8.51 11.01 -9.87
C LYS A 221 7.81 11.54 -11.12
N LEU A 222 6.81 12.39 -10.90
CA LEU A 222 6.11 13.13 -11.95
C LEU A 222 6.99 14.28 -12.49
N PRO A 223 6.82 14.71 -13.75
CA PRO A 223 7.44 15.91 -14.30
C PRO A 223 7.02 17.11 -13.45
N HIS A 224 7.99 17.89 -12.96
CA HIS A 224 7.76 19.03 -12.05
C HIS A 224 7.04 18.69 -10.72
N GLY A 225 6.82 17.41 -10.42
CA GLY A 225 6.08 16.95 -9.23
C GLY A 225 6.97 16.40 -8.11
N ARG A 226 6.34 16.14 -6.97
CA ARG A 226 7.01 15.54 -5.80
C ARG A 226 7.37 14.07 -6.06
N LYS A 227 8.41 13.59 -5.37
CA LYS A 227 8.78 12.17 -5.36
C LYS A 227 7.83 11.46 -4.40
N ILE A 228 7.15 10.43 -4.89
CA ILE A 228 6.23 9.63 -4.08
C ILE A 228 6.84 8.25 -3.92
N HIS A 229 7.02 7.85 -2.67
CA HIS A 229 7.50 6.54 -2.28
C HIS A 229 6.32 5.69 -1.84
N PHE A 230 6.34 4.42 -2.20
CA PHE A 230 5.25 3.52 -1.85
C PHE A 230 5.74 2.08 -1.75
N VAL A 231 5.02 1.30 -0.96
CA VAL A 231 5.21 -0.14 -0.82
C VAL A 231 3.99 -0.88 -1.33
N ILE A 232 4.22 -2.08 -1.86
CA ILE A 232 3.17 -3.05 -2.11
C ILE A 232 3.18 -4.04 -0.96
N MET A 233 2.03 -4.27 -0.34
CA MET A 233 1.90 -5.18 0.78
C MET A 233 0.63 -6.02 0.71
N ASN A 234 0.55 -7.09 1.50
CA ASN A 234 -0.66 -7.89 1.60
C ASN A 234 -1.81 -7.11 2.22
N ASN A 235 -3.02 -7.35 1.73
CA ASN A 235 -4.22 -7.06 2.49
C ASN A 235 -4.48 -8.20 3.47
N LEU A 236 -4.57 -7.90 4.76
CA LEU A 236 -4.85 -8.92 5.78
C LEU A 236 -6.25 -9.52 5.58
N PHE A 237 -7.24 -8.66 5.30
CA PHE A 237 -8.62 -9.09 5.17
C PHE A 237 -8.90 -9.66 3.78
N PRO A 238 -9.53 -10.85 3.68
CA PRO A 238 -9.83 -11.47 2.41
C PRO A 238 -10.96 -10.74 1.68
N ALA A 239 -11.00 -10.89 0.36
CA ALA A 239 -12.04 -10.31 -0.48
C ALA A 239 -13.41 -11.04 -0.37
N HIS A 240 -13.41 -12.28 0.13
CA HIS A 240 -14.56 -13.17 0.10
C HIS A 240 -15.34 -13.27 1.43
N LYS A 241 -14.93 -12.55 2.49
CA LYS A 241 -15.58 -12.57 3.81
C LYS A 241 -15.88 -11.18 4.36
N ASP A 242 -17.05 -11.02 4.96
CA ASP A 242 -17.42 -9.80 5.68
C ASP A 242 -16.71 -9.74 7.04
N ILE A 243 -15.96 -8.67 7.29
CA ILE A 243 -15.31 -8.44 8.60
C ILE A 243 -16.28 -7.66 9.48
N HIS A 244 -16.85 -8.32 10.49
CA HIS A 244 -17.90 -7.75 11.36
C HIS A 244 -17.34 -6.81 12.41
N GLU A 245 -16.15 -7.11 12.92
CA GLU A 245 -15.44 -6.23 13.85
C GLU A 245 -13.96 -6.14 13.48
N THR A 246 -13.37 -4.95 13.62
CA THR A 246 -11.95 -4.72 13.38
C THR A 246 -11.32 -4.01 14.58
N TYR A 247 -10.18 -4.50 15.04
CA TYR A 247 -9.42 -3.94 16.15
C TYR A 247 -7.96 -3.70 15.77
N ASP A 248 -7.44 -2.54 16.14
CA ASP A 248 -6.01 -2.24 16.16
C ASP A 248 -5.55 -2.30 17.63
N LEU A 249 -4.69 -3.27 17.97
CA LEU A 249 -4.26 -3.54 19.35
C LEU A 249 -2.76 -3.28 19.52
N LYS A 250 -2.37 -2.49 20.52
CA LYS A 250 -0.97 -2.11 20.80
C LYS A 250 -0.47 -2.50 22.19
N GLY A 251 -1.36 -2.97 23.06
CA GLY A 251 -1.11 -3.21 24.47
C GLY A 251 -0.95 -1.93 25.28
N SER A 252 -1.59 -0.83 24.87
CA SER A 252 -1.56 0.44 25.62
C SER A 252 -2.98 0.99 25.79
N THR A 253 -3.19 1.86 26.78
CA THR A 253 -4.54 2.35 27.11
C THR A 253 -4.74 3.84 26.80
N VAL A 254 -3.68 4.66 26.83
CA VAL A 254 -3.80 6.12 26.61
C VAL A 254 -4.11 6.46 25.15
N GLY A 255 -5.28 7.07 24.90
CA GLY A 255 -5.74 7.41 23.54
C GLY A 255 -6.13 6.20 22.70
N ARG A 256 -6.35 5.06 23.35
CA ARG A 256 -6.63 3.75 22.75
C ARG A 256 -8.08 3.33 22.90
N GLU A 257 -8.98 4.30 22.77
CA GLU A 257 -10.42 4.10 22.67
C GLU A 257 -10.95 4.75 21.39
N TYR A 258 -11.93 4.09 20.76
CA TYR A 258 -12.77 4.67 19.73
C TYR A 258 -14.18 4.87 20.31
N PRO A 259 -14.82 6.04 20.16
CA PRO A 259 -16.13 6.30 20.77
C PRO A 259 -17.21 5.31 20.29
N GLU A 260 -17.88 4.64 21.23
CA GLU A 260 -18.88 3.60 20.93
C GLU A 260 -20.07 4.13 20.12
N GLU A 261 -20.54 5.35 20.41
CA GLU A 261 -21.62 6.01 19.64
C GLU A 261 -21.28 6.18 18.15
N LYS A 262 -20.00 6.39 17.85
CA LYS A 262 -19.51 6.48 16.46
C LYS A 262 -19.32 5.10 15.85
N ALA A 263 -18.91 4.11 16.66
CA ALA A 263 -18.75 2.73 16.22
C ALA A 263 -20.09 2.11 15.79
N ALA A 264 -21.14 2.33 16.58
CA ALA A 264 -22.48 1.82 16.28
C ALA A 264 -23.03 2.31 14.92
N LYS A 265 -22.62 3.51 14.49
CA LYS A 265 -23.03 4.13 13.21
C LYS A 265 -22.07 3.85 12.07
N ASN A 266 -20.92 3.23 12.35
CA ASN A 266 -19.87 2.99 11.38
C ASN A 266 -19.42 1.53 11.44
N PRO A 267 -19.98 0.65 10.58
CA PRO A 267 -19.56 -0.75 10.52
C PRO A 267 -18.08 -0.94 10.13
N ARG A 268 -17.39 0.14 9.75
CA ARG A 268 -15.96 0.17 9.40
C ARG A 268 -15.09 0.74 10.52
N ALA A 269 -15.62 0.91 11.73
CA ALA A 269 -14.86 1.44 12.84
C ALA A 269 -13.71 0.48 13.18
N VAL A 270 -12.49 1.00 13.17
CA VAL A 270 -11.34 0.30 13.73
C VAL A 270 -11.30 0.63 15.22
N LEU A 271 -11.76 -0.33 16.01
CA LEU A 271 -11.77 -0.29 17.46
C LEU A 271 -10.35 -0.49 18.01
N LYS A 272 -10.16 -0.19 19.29
CA LYS A 272 -8.83 -0.19 19.92
C LYS A 272 -8.83 -0.98 21.23
N ASP A 273 -7.70 -0.96 21.93
CA ASP A 273 -7.43 -1.73 23.15
C ASP A 273 -8.51 -1.55 24.24
N LEU A 274 -8.96 -0.31 24.50
CA LEU A 274 -9.98 -0.06 25.53
C LEU A 274 -11.36 -0.58 25.11
N ASN A 275 -11.70 -0.54 23.82
CA ASN A 275 -12.93 -1.15 23.33
C ASN A 275 -12.88 -2.68 23.52
N TRP A 276 -11.74 -3.30 23.21
CA TRP A 276 -11.53 -4.74 23.40
C TRP A 276 -11.75 -5.14 24.86
N ILE A 277 -11.10 -4.43 25.79
CA ILE A 277 -11.18 -4.69 27.23
C ILE A 277 -12.62 -4.47 27.75
N LYS A 278 -13.23 -3.31 27.46
CA LYS A 278 -14.57 -2.96 27.95
C LYS A 278 -15.66 -3.88 27.42
N ARG A 279 -15.50 -4.42 26.21
CA ARG A 279 -16.43 -5.39 25.62
C ARG A 279 -16.17 -6.83 26.07
N GLY A 280 -15.20 -7.07 26.95
CA GLY A 280 -14.84 -8.41 27.44
C GLY A 280 -14.39 -9.36 26.32
N LYS A 281 -13.83 -8.83 25.23
CA LYS A 281 -13.43 -9.64 24.07
C LYS A 281 -12.23 -10.51 24.41
N THR A 282 -12.21 -11.70 23.84
CA THR A 282 -11.14 -12.69 23.99
C THR A 282 -10.96 -13.42 22.66
N LEU A 283 -9.72 -13.76 22.31
CA LEU A 283 -9.42 -14.68 21.22
C LEU A 283 -9.64 -16.11 21.72
N GLU A 284 -10.65 -16.76 21.16
CA GLU A 284 -11.04 -18.13 21.46
C GLU A 284 -10.14 -19.09 20.68
N LEU A 285 -9.02 -19.44 21.30
CA LEU A 285 -8.01 -20.33 20.74
C LEU A 285 -7.68 -21.41 21.78
N GLY A 286 -7.93 -22.66 21.42
CA GLY A 286 -7.55 -23.83 22.20
C GLY A 286 -6.04 -23.93 22.40
N PRO A 287 -5.58 -24.82 23.30
CA PRO A 287 -4.19 -24.92 23.72
C PRO A 287 -3.18 -24.98 22.56
N GLU A 288 -3.51 -25.69 21.48
CA GLU A 288 -2.60 -25.87 20.33
C GLU A 288 -2.43 -24.58 19.53
N LYS A 289 -3.53 -24.00 19.04
CA LYS A 289 -3.52 -22.74 18.27
C LYS A 289 -2.98 -21.58 19.10
N ARG A 290 -3.30 -21.54 20.40
CA ARG A 290 -2.79 -20.56 21.36
C ARG A 290 -1.26 -20.64 21.50
N ALA A 291 -0.70 -21.84 21.65
CA ALA A 291 0.74 -22.02 21.75
C ALA A 291 1.45 -21.59 20.46
N LEU A 292 0.93 -21.98 19.29
CA LEU A 292 1.48 -21.62 17.98
C LEU A 292 1.47 -20.10 17.75
N LEU A 293 0.33 -19.45 18.01
CA LEU A 293 0.19 -17.99 17.87
C LEU A 293 1.12 -17.24 18.83
N THR A 294 1.18 -17.69 20.08
CA THR A 294 2.05 -17.07 21.10
C THR A 294 3.52 -17.15 20.69
N GLU A 295 3.97 -18.31 20.24
CA GLU A 295 5.37 -18.48 19.84
C GLU A 295 5.71 -17.68 18.57
N GLN A 296 4.81 -17.61 17.59
CA GLN A 296 5.04 -16.77 16.41
C GLN A 296 5.11 -15.28 16.78
N LEU A 297 4.20 -14.79 17.61
CA LEU A 297 4.21 -13.40 18.09
C LEU A 297 5.46 -13.07 18.89
N ARG A 298 6.02 -14.03 19.63
CA ARG A 298 7.29 -13.87 20.35
C ARG A 298 8.44 -13.61 19.36
N ARG A 299 8.58 -14.47 18.34
CA ARG A 299 9.62 -14.35 17.30
C ARG A 299 9.50 -13.04 16.51
N ASP A 300 8.28 -12.69 16.10
CA ASP A 300 8.02 -11.43 15.38
C ASP A 300 8.34 -10.21 16.26
N SER A 301 7.98 -10.25 17.55
CA SER A 301 8.29 -9.17 18.49
C SER A 301 9.79 -9.04 18.78
N GLU A 302 10.54 -10.16 18.79
CA GLU A 302 12.00 -10.16 18.95
C GLU A 302 12.69 -9.47 17.78
N LEU A 303 12.28 -9.76 16.54
CA LEU A 303 12.79 -9.03 15.37
C LEU A 303 12.50 -7.53 15.50
N LEU A 304 11.25 -7.15 15.79
CA LEU A 304 10.86 -5.73 15.85
C LEU A 304 11.62 -4.98 16.96
N LYS A 305 11.85 -5.64 18.09
CA LYS A 305 12.72 -5.14 19.18
C LYS A 305 14.15 -4.94 18.69
N GLU A 306 14.75 -5.93 18.03
CA GLU A 306 16.11 -5.86 17.51
C GLU A 306 16.28 -4.73 16.48
N LEU A 307 15.26 -4.52 15.63
CA LEU A 307 15.23 -3.47 14.62
C LEU A 307 14.95 -2.08 15.21
N GLY A 308 14.60 -1.99 16.49
CA GLY A 308 14.24 -0.75 17.18
C GLY A 308 12.93 -0.14 16.68
N VAL A 309 11.99 -0.98 16.25
CA VAL A 309 10.64 -0.58 15.80
C VAL A 309 9.74 -0.41 17.03
N MET A 310 8.83 0.54 16.96
CA MET A 310 7.77 0.73 17.95
C MET A 310 6.49 1.20 17.26
N ASP A 311 5.43 1.42 18.03
CA ASP A 311 4.12 1.87 17.55
C ASP A 311 3.44 0.91 16.54
N TYR A 312 3.89 -0.36 16.44
CA TYR A 312 3.24 -1.39 15.63
C TYR A 312 2.03 -2.01 16.34
N SER A 313 1.02 -2.44 15.58
CA SER A 313 -0.21 -3.02 16.13
C SER A 313 -0.39 -4.46 15.67
N LEU A 314 -1.10 -5.27 16.45
CA LEU A 314 -1.81 -6.42 15.93
C LEU A 314 -3.16 -5.93 15.39
N LEU A 315 -3.36 -6.04 14.09
CA LEU A 315 -4.65 -5.85 13.45
C LEU A 315 -5.43 -7.17 13.55
N VAL A 316 -6.64 -7.09 14.07
CA VAL A 316 -7.55 -8.24 14.27
C VAL A 316 -8.85 -7.95 13.53
N GLY A 317 -9.18 -8.78 12.55
CA GLY A 317 -10.50 -8.85 11.94
C GLY A 317 -11.26 -10.05 12.48
N ILE A 318 -12.54 -9.88 12.78
CA ILE A 318 -13.41 -10.95 13.27
C ILE A 318 -14.51 -11.20 12.25
N HIS A 319 -14.64 -12.46 11.83
CA HIS A 319 -15.76 -12.95 11.03
C HIS A 319 -16.54 -13.99 11.82
N GLU A 320 -17.80 -13.71 12.11
CA GLU A 320 -18.76 -14.63 12.71
C GLU A 320 -19.42 -15.47 11.60
N MET A 321 -19.14 -16.78 11.59
CA MET A 321 -19.57 -17.67 10.50
C MET A 321 -21.10 -17.79 10.43
N GLN A 322 -21.77 -17.74 11.59
CA GLN A 322 -23.24 -17.76 11.68
C GLN A 322 -23.89 -16.54 11.04
N ARG A 323 -23.24 -15.37 11.15
CA ARG A 323 -23.66 -14.14 10.50
C ARG A 323 -23.33 -14.17 9.01
N GLY A 324 -22.20 -14.78 8.65
CA GLY A 324 -21.75 -14.97 7.28
C GLY A 324 -21.60 -13.63 6.54
N ASN A 325 -21.81 -13.66 5.23
CA ASN A 325 -21.69 -12.48 4.35
C ASN A 325 -23.03 -11.73 4.16
N ARG A 326 -23.96 -11.84 5.13
CA ARG A 326 -25.34 -11.33 5.00
C ARG A 326 -25.42 -9.81 5.07
N ASP A 327 -24.51 -9.19 5.81
CA ASP A 327 -24.49 -7.74 6.00
C ASP A 327 -24.06 -6.98 4.75
N ASN A 328 -23.49 -7.69 3.76
CA ASN A 328 -22.94 -7.09 2.55
C ASN A 328 -21.99 -5.93 2.88
N VAL A 329 -21.26 -6.02 4.00
CA VAL A 329 -20.28 -5.00 4.39
C VAL A 329 -19.33 -4.79 3.21
N ARG A 330 -18.99 -5.87 2.50
CA ARG A 330 -18.25 -5.89 1.24
C ARG A 330 -18.85 -5.06 0.08
N ARG A 331 -20.12 -5.25 -0.29
CA ARG A 331 -20.72 -4.58 -1.48
C ARG A 331 -20.89 -3.08 -1.30
N ASN A 332 -21.08 -2.63 -0.06
CA ASN A 332 -21.07 -1.22 0.29
C ASN A 332 -19.65 -0.64 0.38
N THR A 333 -18.62 -1.51 0.41
CA THR A 333 -17.20 -1.18 0.58
C THR A 333 -16.40 -1.23 -0.73
N LEU A 334 -16.87 -1.87 -1.79
CA LEU A 334 -16.08 -1.99 -3.02
C LEU A 334 -17.02 -2.00 -4.23
N LYS A 335 -17.25 -0.81 -4.82
CA LYS A 335 -17.81 -0.72 -6.17
C LYS A 335 -16.64 -0.60 -7.15
N VAL A 336 -16.49 -1.59 -8.02
CA VAL A 336 -15.53 -1.60 -9.12
C VAL A 336 -16.22 -0.99 -10.34
N PHE A 337 -15.81 0.20 -10.77
CA PHE A 337 -16.37 0.89 -11.94
C PHE A 337 -15.50 0.65 -13.17
N SER A 338 -16.09 0.26 -14.31
CA SER A 338 -15.36 0.13 -15.58
C SER A 338 -15.44 1.42 -16.38
N PRO A 339 -14.34 2.19 -16.52
CA PRO A 339 -14.30 3.19 -17.58
C PRO A 339 -14.21 2.48 -18.94
N ASP A 340 -14.94 2.98 -19.93
CA ASP A 340 -14.70 2.64 -21.34
C ASP A 340 -13.29 3.10 -21.70
N MET A 341 -12.37 2.14 -21.79
CA MET A 341 -11.00 2.41 -22.17
C MET A 341 -10.95 2.63 -23.69
N PRO A 342 -10.42 3.77 -24.18
CA PRO A 342 -10.14 3.89 -25.60
C PRO A 342 -9.13 2.81 -25.98
N LEU A 343 -9.44 2.09 -27.06
CA LEU A 343 -8.54 1.12 -27.67
C LEU A 343 -7.20 1.80 -27.93
N ILE A 344 -6.18 1.50 -27.11
CA ILE A 344 -4.82 1.89 -27.43
C ILE A 344 -4.43 1.04 -28.63
N SER A 345 -4.61 1.62 -29.82
CA SER A 345 -4.03 1.11 -31.04
C SER A 345 -2.52 1.08 -30.83
N ARG A 346 -1.99 -0.10 -30.50
CA ARG A 346 -0.57 -0.38 -30.60
C ARG A 346 -0.20 -0.11 -32.05
N LYS A 347 0.35 1.07 -32.35
CA LYS A 347 1.16 1.23 -33.54
C LYS A 347 2.24 0.16 -33.41
N LYS A 348 2.23 -0.81 -34.34
CA LYS A 348 3.28 -1.83 -34.43
C LYS A 348 4.59 -1.09 -34.61
N THR A 349 5.34 -0.88 -33.53
CA THR A 349 6.74 -0.54 -33.63
C THR A 349 7.42 -1.80 -34.12
N VAL A 350 7.56 -1.89 -35.44
CA VAL A 350 8.34 -2.93 -36.11
C VAL A 350 9.80 -2.62 -35.82
N SER A 351 10.31 -2.99 -34.64
CA SER A 351 11.76 -3.02 -34.44
C SER A 351 12.31 -4.26 -35.15
N LYS A 352 12.80 -4.04 -36.37
CA LYS A 352 13.61 -5.02 -37.13
C LYS A 352 15.02 -5.01 -36.53
N GLY A 353 15.26 -5.87 -35.56
CA GLY A 353 16.59 -6.13 -35.01
C GLY A 353 16.63 -7.49 -34.30
N PRO A 354 17.80 -8.14 -34.17
CA PRO A 354 17.93 -9.38 -33.40
C PRO A 354 17.54 -9.10 -31.94
N GLN A 355 16.52 -9.78 -31.46
CA GLN A 355 15.94 -9.53 -30.14
C GLN A 355 16.69 -10.34 -29.09
N SER A 356 17.10 -9.69 -28.00
CA SER A 356 17.75 -10.39 -26.89
C SER A 356 16.78 -11.41 -26.26
N PRO A 357 17.28 -12.54 -25.70
CA PRO A 357 16.45 -13.50 -24.99
C PRO A 357 15.61 -12.87 -23.88
N GLU A 358 16.17 -11.87 -23.18
CA GLU A 358 15.47 -11.10 -22.15
C GLU A 358 14.26 -10.32 -22.72
N ALA A 359 14.39 -9.73 -23.91
CA ALA A 359 13.29 -9.00 -24.55
C ALA A 359 12.15 -9.93 -24.97
N ILE A 360 12.48 -11.15 -25.41
CA ILE A 360 11.49 -12.19 -25.76
C ILE A 360 10.75 -12.65 -24.50
N ALA A 361 11.48 -12.99 -23.44
CA ALA A 361 10.91 -13.40 -22.16
C ALA A 361 10.01 -12.31 -21.56
N MET A 362 10.46 -11.05 -21.60
CA MET A 362 9.70 -9.90 -21.13
C MET A 362 8.37 -9.74 -21.88
N ARG A 363 8.35 -9.89 -23.21
CA ARG A 363 7.10 -9.82 -23.97
C ARG A 363 6.14 -10.96 -23.64
N ARG A 364 6.67 -12.16 -23.39
CA ARG A 364 5.86 -13.30 -22.98
C ARG A 364 5.16 -13.01 -21.65
N ILE A 365 5.91 -12.57 -20.63
CA ILE A 365 5.36 -12.22 -19.32
C ILE A 365 4.31 -11.09 -19.44
N MET A 366 4.59 -10.08 -20.26
CA MET A 366 3.62 -8.99 -20.49
C MET A 366 2.32 -9.46 -21.15
N ARG A 367 2.39 -10.51 -21.95
CA ARG A 367 1.24 -11.12 -22.64
C ARG A 367 0.44 -12.03 -21.72
N GLU A 368 1.12 -12.76 -20.84
CA GLU A 368 0.48 -13.58 -19.79
C GLU A 368 -0.24 -12.68 -18.76
N ALA A 369 0.36 -11.53 -18.42
CA ALA A 369 -0.26 -10.51 -17.58
C ALA A 369 -1.12 -9.49 -18.37
N ASP A 370 -1.73 -9.89 -19.50
CA ASP A 370 -2.56 -8.99 -20.32
C ASP A 370 -4.03 -9.00 -19.85
N PRO A 371 -4.56 -7.89 -19.30
CA PRO A 371 -5.94 -7.83 -18.82
C PRO A 371 -7.02 -8.11 -19.85
N GLN A 372 -6.74 -8.01 -21.15
CA GLN A 372 -7.74 -8.29 -22.20
C GLN A 372 -8.11 -9.78 -22.29
N GLN A 373 -7.29 -10.70 -21.74
CA GLN A 373 -7.57 -12.14 -21.75
C GLN A 373 -8.52 -12.58 -20.62
N LEU A 374 -8.67 -11.78 -19.55
CA LEU A 374 -9.69 -12.03 -18.54
C LEU A 374 -11.01 -11.43 -19.00
N GLY A 375 -12.01 -12.29 -19.22
CA GLY A 375 -13.37 -11.90 -19.53
C GLY A 375 -13.93 -10.82 -18.59
N ALA A 376 -14.96 -10.12 -19.08
CA ALA A 376 -15.54 -8.90 -18.50
C ALA A 376 -16.16 -9.03 -17.08
N ALA A 377 -15.98 -10.13 -16.35
CA ALA A 377 -16.55 -10.30 -15.02
C ALA A 377 -15.75 -9.48 -13.98
N LEU A 378 -16.43 -8.46 -13.44
CA LEU A 378 -15.91 -7.46 -12.49
C LEU A 378 -16.09 -7.87 -11.02
N ASN A 379 -16.41 -9.13 -10.75
CA ASN A 379 -16.76 -9.58 -9.42
C ASN A 379 -15.50 -9.79 -8.57
N LEU A 380 -15.56 -9.38 -7.31
CA LEU A 380 -14.57 -9.79 -6.31
C LEU A 380 -14.56 -11.33 -6.21
N PRO A 381 -13.40 -11.95 -5.95
CA PRO A 381 -13.35 -13.38 -5.70
C PRO A 381 -14.38 -13.79 -4.66
N GLU A 382 -15.17 -14.81 -4.97
CA GLU A 382 -16.12 -15.41 -4.01
C GLU A 382 -15.47 -16.52 -3.19
N GLU A 383 -14.29 -16.98 -3.61
CA GLU A 383 -13.48 -18.02 -2.97
C GLU A 383 -12.07 -17.50 -2.64
N ASP A 384 -11.36 -18.22 -1.77
CA ASP A 384 -9.97 -17.92 -1.44
C ASP A 384 -9.03 -18.28 -2.59
N THR A 385 -7.98 -17.49 -2.80
CA THR A 385 -7.07 -17.67 -3.96
C THR A 385 -6.03 -18.78 -3.76
N GLY A 386 -6.21 -19.65 -2.76
CA GLY A 386 -5.36 -20.82 -2.48
C GLY A 386 -3.98 -20.50 -1.87
N GLU A 387 -3.34 -19.41 -2.27
CA GLU A 387 -2.00 -19.00 -1.80
C GLU A 387 -1.92 -18.85 -0.27
N ARG A 388 -3.04 -18.46 0.36
CA ARG A 388 -3.14 -18.24 1.80
C ARG A 388 -3.06 -19.55 2.60
N GLN A 389 -3.43 -20.69 2.00
CA GLN A 389 -3.48 -21.99 2.67
C GLN A 389 -2.08 -22.50 3.07
N HIS A 390 -1.02 -21.99 2.45
CA HIS A 390 0.37 -22.33 2.83
C HIS A 390 0.78 -21.77 4.20
N PHE A 391 0.02 -20.84 4.77
CA PHE A 391 0.36 -20.18 6.03
C PHE A 391 -0.57 -20.62 7.13
N LEU A 392 0.00 -21.14 8.23
CA LEU A 392 -0.73 -21.66 9.39
C LEU A 392 -1.89 -20.77 9.86
N PHE A 393 -1.66 -19.46 9.97
CA PHE A 393 -2.67 -18.51 10.48
C PHE A 393 -3.68 -18.03 9.43
N TYR A 394 -3.67 -18.63 8.24
CA TYR A 394 -4.50 -18.28 7.09
C TYR A 394 -5.16 -19.51 6.43
N GLN A 395 -5.08 -20.69 7.07
CA GLN A 395 -5.59 -21.95 6.52
C GLN A 395 -7.12 -22.00 6.45
N ASP A 396 -7.79 -21.30 7.36
CA ASP A 396 -9.25 -21.31 7.50
C ASP A 396 -9.85 -20.11 6.75
N GLU A 397 -10.16 -20.28 5.47
CA GLU A 397 -10.75 -19.22 4.62
C GLU A 397 -9.92 -17.91 4.65
N GLY A 398 -8.60 -18.07 4.57
CA GLY A 398 -7.64 -16.97 4.63
C GLY A 398 -7.41 -16.40 6.04
N GLY A 399 -7.91 -17.05 7.10
CA GLY A 399 -7.72 -16.66 8.51
C GLY A 399 -7.43 -17.86 9.43
N LEU A 400 -7.61 -17.65 10.73
CA LEU A 400 -7.42 -18.62 11.79
C LEU A 400 -8.77 -18.89 12.48
N ARG A 401 -9.32 -20.09 12.30
CA ARG A 401 -10.60 -20.47 12.94
C ARG A 401 -10.42 -20.59 14.45
N ALA A 402 -11.37 -20.03 15.18
CA ALA A 402 -11.48 -20.15 16.63
C ALA A 402 -11.64 -21.61 17.04
N THR A 403 -11.13 -21.94 18.22
CA THR A 403 -11.24 -23.27 18.83
C THR A 403 -11.47 -23.13 20.32
N ASP A 404 -12.23 -24.06 20.89
CA ASP A 404 -12.45 -24.12 22.34
C ASP A 404 -11.26 -24.77 23.07
N GLU A 405 -11.35 -24.95 24.39
CA GLU A 405 -10.27 -25.56 25.18
C GLU A 405 -10.05 -27.05 24.89
N ALA A 406 -10.99 -27.72 24.20
CA ALA A 406 -10.83 -29.08 23.69
C ALA A 406 -10.21 -29.11 22.27
N ASN A 407 -9.83 -27.95 21.72
CA ASN A 407 -9.41 -27.72 20.33
C ASN A 407 -10.50 -28.03 19.29
N GLU A 408 -11.78 -28.04 19.69
CA GLU A 408 -12.89 -28.20 18.74
C GLU A 408 -13.19 -26.88 18.03
N ASN A 409 -13.52 -26.97 16.75
CA ASN A 409 -13.74 -25.80 15.89
C ASN A 409 -14.98 -25.00 16.35
N MET A 410 -14.81 -23.68 16.44
CA MET A 410 -15.89 -22.73 16.73
C MET A 410 -16.28 -21.92 15.48
N ASP A 411 -17.40 -21.21 15.56
CA ASP A 411 -18.00 -20.47 14.44
C ASP A 411 -17.49 -19.03 14.31
N VAL A 412 -16.20 -18.83 14.53
CA VAL A 412 -15.51 -17.54 14.40
C VAL A 412 -14.20 -17.74 13.66
N ILE A 413 -13.87 -16.83 12.76
CA ILE A 413 -12.58 -16.78 12.07
C ILE A 413 -11.89 -15.46 12.39
N TYR A 414 -10.62 -15.54 12.79
CA TYR A 414 -9.78 -14.40 13.09
C TYR A 414 -8.80 -14.12 11.96
N TYR A 415 -8.71 -12.87 11.52
CA TYR A 415 -7.71 -12.39 10.58
C TYR A 415 -6.67 -11.56 11.32
N LEU A 416 -5.45 -12.07 11.44
CA LEU A 416 -4.42 -11.54 12.34
C LEU A 416 -3.16 -11.10 11.57
N GLY A 417 -2.65 -9.90 11.87
CA GLY A 417 -1.41 -9.43 11.27
C GLY A 417 -0.78 -8.27 12.01
N VAL A 418 0.55 -8.26 12.11
CA VAL A 418 1.33 -7.17 12.68
C VAL A 418 1.57 -6.09 11.62
N ILE A 419 1.07 -4.88 11.88
CA ILE A 419 1.06 -3.75 10.95
C ILE A 419 1.90 -2.57 11.45
N ASP A 420 2.19 -1.62 10.57
CA ASP A 420 2.90 -0.35 10.84
C ASP A 420 4.34 -0.50 11.38
N ILE A 421 5.07 -1.49 10.85
CA ILE A 421 6.46 -1.81 11.27
C ILE A 421 7.55 -0.86 10.73
N LEU A 422 7.19 0.24 10.07
CA LEU A 422 8.15 1.19 9.46
C LEU A 422 8.42 2.43 10.32
N THR A 423 8.03 2.40 11.60
CA THR A 423 8.22 3.50 12.55
C THR A 423 9.41 3.21 13.49
N PRO A 424 10.66 3.58 13.12
CA PRO A 424 11.79 3.41 14.01
C PRO A 424 11.71 4.37 15.20
N TYR A 425 12.24 3.94 16.34
CA TYR A 425 12.41 4.82 17.48
C TYR A 425 13.45 5.91 17.17
N SER A 426 12.97 7.13 16.89
CA SER A 426 13.80 8.29 16.54
C SER A 426 13.86 9.32 17.68
N ALA A 427 14.81 10.26 17.62
CA ALA A 427 14.98 11.29 18.64
C ALA A 427 13.72 12.15 18.90
N PHE A 428 12.90 12.40 17.87
CA PHE A 428 11.61 13.08 18.02
C PHE A 428 10.61 12.26 18.84
N LYS A 429 10.65 10.93 18.73
CA LYS A 429 9.84 10.02 19.55
C LYS A 429 10.35 9.92 20.99
N LYS A 430 11.67 10.06 21.22
CA LYS A 430 12.24 10.22 22.56
C LYS A 430 11.73 11.50 23.24
N LEU A 431 11.61 12.59 22.47
CA LEU A 431 11.03 13.84 22.96
C LEU A 431 9.54 13.65 23.28
N GLU A 432 8.75 13.07 22.37
CA GLU A 432 7.33 12.75 22.63
C GLU A 432 7.15 11.87 23.89
N HIS A 433 8.00 10.86 24.09
CA HIS A 433 8.04 10.03 25.29
C HIS A 433 8.35 10.83 26.55
N PHE A 434 9.33 11.73 26.48
CA PHE A 434 9.72 12.59 27.60
C PHE A 434 8.57 13.52 28.02
N TRP A 435 7.90 14.18 27.07
CA TRP A 435 6.78 15.09 27.35
C TRP A 435 5.54 14.35 27.84
N LYS A 436 5.19 13.20 27.24
CA LYS A 436 4.01 12.42 27.67
C LYS A 436 4.21 11.72 29.01
N GLY A 437 5.45 11.33 29.34
CA GLY A 437 5.80 10.75 30.64
C GLY A 437 5.80 11.73 31.81
N LEU A 438 5.64 13.04 31.56
CA LEU A 438 5.50 14.07 32.61
C LEU A 438 4.05 14.28 33.06
N SER A 439 3.06 13.84 32.28
CA SER A 439 1.63 14.07 32.55
C SER A 439 0.81 12.80 32.73
N ALA A 440 1.35 11.62 32.39
CA ALA A 440 0.67 10.33 32.50
C ALA A 440 1.64 9.23 32.90
N ASP A 441 1.12 8.17 33.52
CA ASP A 441 1.86 6.99 33.97
C ASP A 441 2.67 6.36 32.81
N ARG A 442 4.00 6.30 32.99
CA ARG A 442 5.00 6.11 31.92
C ARG A 442 4.83 4.81 31.13
N HIS A 443 4.23 3.80 31.75
CA HIS A 443 3.99 2.48 31.14
C HIS A 443 2.71 2.41 30.27
N LYS A 444 1.79 3.38 30.43
CA LYS A 444 0.48 3.39 29.74
C LYS A 444 0.49 4.12 28.39
N ILE A 445 1.58 4.82 28.06
CA ILE A 445 1.74 5.60 26.82
C ILE A 445 2.40 4.77 25.69
N SER A 446 1.94 4.93 24.44
CA SER A 446 2.48 4.16 23.29
C SER A 446 4.00 4.32 23.07
N PRO A 447 4.59 5.53 23.09
CA PRO A 447 5.97 5.71 22.67
C PRO A 447 6.99 5.38 23.77
N VAL A 448 7.14 4.11 24.13
CA VAL A 448 8.18 3.62 25.07
C VAL A 448 9.39 3.05 24.30
N PRO A 449 10.56 2.86 24.93
CA PRO A 449 11.71 2.21 24.28
C PRO A 449 11.32 0.86 23.64
N PRO A 450 11.90 0.47 22.49
CA PRO A 450 11.49 -0.73 21.75
C PRO A 450 11.44 -2.02 22.58
N ALA A 451 12.37 -2.20 23.51
CA ALA A 451 12.37 -3.36 24.41
C ALA A 451 11.16 -3.40 25.36
N GLU A 452 10.79 -2.24 25.92
CA GLU A 452 9.62 -2.10 26.77
C GLU A 452 8.33 -2.21 25.94
N TYR A 453 8.31 -1.62 24.74
CA TYR A 453 7.20 -1.72 23.80
C TYR A 453 6.89 -3.18 23.47
N ALA A 454 7.92 -3.94 23.06
CA ALA A 454 7.79 -5.34 22.69
C ALA A 454 7.33 -6.19 23.88
N GLY A 455 7.88 -5.97 25.07
CA GLY A 455 7.46 -6.68 26.28
C GLY A 455 6.00 -6.43 26.64
N ARG A 456 5.55 -5.17 26.59
CA ARG A 456 4.17 -4.78 26.85
C ARG A 456 3.21 -5.33 25.79
N PHE A 457 3.56 -5.16 24.51
CA PHE A 457 2.79 -5.67 23.39
C PHE A 457 2.58 -7.18 23.54
N PHE A 458 3.66 -7.94 23.74
CA PHE A 458 3.61 -9.38 23.88
C PHE A 458 2.79 -9.82 25.11
N ALA A 459 2.96 -9.16 26.26
CA ALA A 459 2.16 -9.43 27.45
C ALA A 459 0.66 -9.19 27.22
N PHE A 460 0.31 -8.12 26.51
CA PHE A 460 -1.08 -7.85 26.15
C PHE A 460 -1.62 -8.89 25.15
N MET A 461 -0.82 -9.30 24.16
CA MET A 461 -1.21 -10.35 23.21
C MET A 461 -1.50 -11.68 23.92
N LYS A 462 -0.71 -12.06 24.93
CA LYS A 462 -1.04 -13.22 25.79
C LYS A 462 -2.35 -13.00 26.54
N ALA A 463 -2.53 -11.83 27.13
CA ALA A 463 -3.71 -11.51 27.93
C ALA A 463 -5.03 -11.51 27.14
N VAL A 464 -5.01 -11.20 25.83
CA VAL A 464 -6.23 -11.20 25.01
C VAL A 464 -6.64 -12.60 24.53
N MET A 465 -5.82 -13.63 24.69
CA MET A 465 -6.17 -15.02 24.38
C MET A 465 -6.83 -15.70 25.58
N ARG A 466 -7.87 -16.52 25.33
CA ARG A 466 -8.50 -17.31 26.40
C ARG A 466 -7.45 -18.21 27.05
N GLY A 467 -7.46 -18.33 28.37
CA GLY A 467 -6.47 -19.10 29.13
C GLY A 467 -5.05 -18.51 29.10
N GLY A 468 -4.86 -17.34 28.50
CA GLY A 468 -3.58 -16.66 28.42
C GLY A 468 -3.17 -15.99 29.74
N GLU A 469 -1.86 -16.02 30.02
CA GLU A 469 -1.30 -15.41 31.22
C GLU A 469 -1.33 -13.88 31.18
N GLY A 470 -1.48 -13.24 32.34
CA GLY A 470 -1.27 -11.79 32.49
C GLY A 470 -2.51 -10.92 32.28
N GLY A 471 -3.69 -11.50 32.00
CA GLY A 471 -4.94 -10.77 31.84
C GLY A 471 -5.35 -9.91 33.04
N ALA A 472 -4.95 -10.31 34.26
CA ALA A 472 -5.21 -9.54 35.48
C ALA A 472 -4.62 -8.11 35.46
N ARG A 473 -3.55 -7.87 34.70
CA ARG A 473 -2.93 -6.53 34.56
C ARG A 473 -3.72 -5.56 33.69
N PHE A 474 -4.69 -6.04 32.93
CA PHE A 474 -5.41 -5.25 31.93
C PHE A 474 -6.92 -5.22 32.14
N LYS A 475 -7.41 -5.66 33.31
CA LYS A 475 -8.82 -5.51 33.68
C LYS A 475 -9.16 -4.03 33.79
N SER A 476 -10.33 -3.63 33.30
CA SER A 476 -10.87 -2.29 33.57
C SER A 476 -11.05 -2.14 35.08
N GLU A 477 -10.39 -1.14 35.67
CA GLU A 477 -10.77 -0.66 37.00
C GLU A 477 -12.23 -0.23 37.04
#